data_AF-A0A0T5ZRW0-F1
#
_entry.id   AF-A0A0T5ZRW0-F1
#
_cell.length_a   1.000
_cell.length_b   1.000
_cell.length_c   1.000
_cell.angle_alpha   90.00
_cell.angle_beta   90.00
_cell.angle_gamma   90.00
#
_symmetry.space_group_name_H-M   'P 1'
#
loop_
_entity.id
_entity.type
_entity.pdbx_description
1 polymer ?
#
loop_
_entity_poly.entity_id
_entity_poly.type
_entity_poly.pdbx_seq_one_letter_code
_entity_poly.pdbx_strand_id
1 'polypeptide(L)'
;MESILIILAFVIAIALIFWLDRKGKTEKSEVERIYNEIFKIFNKVKWGITMGELREAFKDKEFVTSEESGEVMGTGFMDKLEGQDIFISFYFPKEDKDTLIRADYYLIGMPTSKVNPLFSKFIEKYGTPLPQNSGDQKSSSWDLGNSVLTLEPTDGEALQIQLWSKEFYNKINKVI
;
A
#
# COMPACT_ATOMS: atom_id res chain seq x y z
N MET A 1 38.09 -39.17 -8.42
CA MET A 1 36.64 -38.93 -8.60
C MET A 1 36.05 -38.12 -7.44
N GLU A 2 36.33 -38.48 -6.18
CA GLU A 2 35.82 -37.76 -5.01
C GLU A 2 36.20 -36.27 -4.97
N SER A 3 37.44 -35.91 -5.31
CA SER A 3 37.87 -34.51 -5.37
C SER A 3 37.13 -33.67 -6.41
N ILE A 4 36.71 -34.29 -7.52
CA ILE A 4 35.93 -33.60 -8.58
C ILE A 4 34.51 -33.35 -8.09
N LEU A 5 33.90 -34.32 -7.38
CA LEU A 5 32.57 -34.18 -6.78
C LEU A 5 32.55 -33.10 -5.70
N ILE A 6 33.60 -33.01 -4.87
CA ILE A 6 33.73 -31.97 -3.85
C ILE A 6 33.84 -30.59 -4.50
N ILE A 7 34.70 -30.41 -5.50
CA ILE A 7 34.83 -29.13 -6.22
C ILE A 7 33.51 -28.73 -6.87
N LEU A 8 32.79 -29.69 -7.48
CA LEU A 8 31.48 -29.43 -8.08
C LEU A 8 30.44 -28.97 -7.04
N ALA A 9 30.42 -29.62 -5.86
CA ALA A 9 29.54 -29.24 -4.77
C ALA A 9 29.82 -27.82 -4.26
N PHE A 10 31.11 -27.44 -4.14
CA PHE A 10 31.50 -26.08 -3.77
C PHE A 10 31.06 -25.04 -4.81
N VAL A 11 31.25 -25.31 -6.10
CA VAL A 11 30.82 -24.41 -7.18
C VAL A 11 29.30 -24.21 -7.16
N ILE A 12 28.53 -25.30 -6.99
CA ILE A 12 27.06 -25.22 -6.89
C ILE A 12 26.64 -24.41 -5.65
N ALA A 13 27.25 -24.66 -4.48
CA ALA A 13 26.94 -23.91 -3.26
C ALA A 13 27.20 -22.41 -3.42
N ILE A 14 28.34 -22.04 -4.01
CA ILE A 14 28.69 -20.65 -4.29
C ILE A 14 27.69 -20.03 -5.27
N ALA A 15 27.34 -20.73 -6.36
CA ALA A 15 26.36 -20.25 -7.33
C ALA A 15 24.98 -20.01 -6.69
N LEU A 16 24.54 -20.91 -5.81
CA LEU A 16 23.29 -20.74 -5.06
C LEU A 16 23.34 -19.54 -4.12
N ILE A 17 24.45 -19.32 -3.40
CA ILE A 17 24.64 -18.16 -2.53
C ILE A 17 24.57 -16.85 -3.34
N PHE A 18 25.28 -16.78 -4.47
CA PHE A 18 25.23 -15.62 -5.36
C PHE A 18 23.83 -15.38 -5.94
N TRP A 19 23.13 -16.44 -6.30
CA TRP A 19 21.77 -16.35 -6.82
C TRP A 19 20.79 -15.83 -5.75
N LEU A 20 20.90 -16.33 -4.50
CA LEU A 20 20.12 -15.85 -3.37
C LEU A 20 20.42 -14.39 -3.02
N ASP A 21 21.70 -13.99 -3.01
CA ASP A 21 22.11 -12.59 -2.78
C ASP A 21 21.54 -11.65 -3.86
N ARG A 22 21.65 -12.05 -5.13
CA ARG A 22 21.08 -11.28 -6.24
C ARG A 22 19.56 -11.18 -6.13
N LYS A 23 18.88 -12.28 -5.82
CA LYS A 23 17.42 -12.30 -5.64
C LYS A 23 16.98 -11.37 -4.50
N GLY A 24 17.65 -11.44 -3.35
CA GLY A 24 17.35 -10.55 -2.21
C GLY A 24 17.58 -9.07 -2.50
N LYS A 25 18.64 -8.72 -3.26
CA LYS A 25 18.88 -7.34 -3.71
C LYS A 25 17.78 -6.83 -4.63
N THR A 26 17.33 -7.65 -5.58
CA THR A 26 16.22 -7.30 -6.48
C THR A 26 14.93 -7.07 -5.69
N GLU A 27 14.56 -7.99 -4.79
CA GLU A 27 13.36 -7.87 -3.98
C GLU A 27 13.36 -6.60 -3.11
N LYS A 28 14.51 -6.27 -2.50
CA LYS A 28 14.65 -5.02 -1.73
C LYS A 28 14.43 -3.78 -2.60
N SER A 29 14.96 -3.77 -3.82
CA SER A 29 14.76 -2.67 -4.78
C SER A 29 13.31 -2.55 -5.23
N GLU A 30 12.61 -3.66 -5.43
CA GLU A 30 11.20 -3.66 -5.82
C GLU A 30 10.32 -3.13 -4.67
N VAL A 31 10.56 -3.57 -3.44
CA VAL A 31 9.86 -3.06 -2.24
C VAL A 31 10.10 -1.56 -2.06
N GLU A 32 11.32 -1.07 -2.32
CA GLU A 32 11.63 0.36 -2.33
C GLU A 32 10.79 1.15 -3.33
N ARG A 33 10.67 0.64 -4.57
CA ARG A 33 9.87 1.28 -5.60
C ARG A 33 8.39 1.30 -5.26
N ILE A 34 7.84 0.16 -4.80
CA ILE A 34 6.44 0.07 -4.36
C ILE A 34 6.15 1.10 -3.28
N TYR A 35 6.99 1.13 -2.24
CA TYR A 35 6.89 2.08 -1.15
C TYR A 35 6.88 3.54 -1.65
N ASN A 36 7.80 3.90 -2.55
CA ASN A 36 7.89 5.27 -3.06
C ASN A 36 6.71 5.66 -3.96
N GLU A 37 6.19 4.74 -4.78
CA GLU A 37 5.01 5.00 -5.62
C GLU A 37 3.74 5.19 -4.78
N ILE A 38 3.55 4.41 -3.70
CA ILE A 38 2.44 4.63 -2.74
C ILE A 38 2.48 6.06 -2.22
N PHE A 39 3.65 6.52 -1.75
CA PHE A 39 3.79 7.87 -1.20
C PHE A 39 3.72 8.96 -2.27
N LYS A 40 4.07 8.68 -3.52
CA LYS A 40 3.87 9.62 -4.62
C LYS A 40 2.38 9.88 -4.88
N ILE A 41 1.52 8.87 -4.73
CA ILE A 41 0.07 9.04 -4.77
C ILE A 41 -0.42 9.80 -3.53
N PHE A 42 -0.06 9.33 -2.34
CA PHE A 42 -0.53 9.93 -1.08
C PHE A 42 -0.04 11.37 -0.86
N ASN A 43 1.13 11.75 -1.35
CA ASN A 43 1.63 13.13 -1.26
C ASN A 43 0.84 14.11 -2.15
N LYS A 44 0.08 13.62 -3.14
CA LYS A 44 -0.84 14.45 -3.94
C LYS A 44 -2.19 14.64 -3.26
N VAL A 45 -2.50 13.84 -2.25
CA VAL A 45 -3.75 13.91 -1.50
C VAL A 45 -3.74 15.10 -0.55
N LYS A 46 -4.82 15.88 -0.56
CA LYS A 46 -5.14 16.91 0.43
C LYS A 46 -6.59 16.72 0.87
N TRP A 47 -6.88 16.88 2.15
CA TRP A 47 -8.22 16.56 2.67
C TRP A 47 -9.32 17.51 2.15
N GLY A 48 -8.99 18.75 1.79
CA GLY A 48 -9.92 19.68 1.13
C GLY A 48 -9.75 19.73 -0.39
N ILE A 49 -9.21 18.68 -1.03
CA ILE A 49 -9.15 18.62 -2.50
C ILE A 49 -10.54 18.30 -3.03
N THR A 50 -10.98 19.02 -4.05
CA THR A 50 -12.22 18.69 -4.75
C THR A 50 -12.00 17.52 -5.71
N MET A 51 -13.07 16.83 -6.12
CA MET A 51 -12.98 15.78 -7.13
C MET A 51 -12.41 16.29 -8.47
N GLY A 52 -12.68 17.55 -8.85
CA GLY A 52 -12.14 18.16 -10.06
C GLY A 52 -10.63 18.39 -9.96
N GLU A 53 -10.15 18.97 -8.86
CA GLU A 53 -8.72 19.17 -8.62
C GLU A 53 -7.95 17.86 -8.51
N LEU A 54 -8.56 16.83 -7.91
CA LEU A 54 -8.00 15.49 -7.87
C LEU A 54 -7.78 14.95 -9.28
N ARG A 55 -8.78 15.05 -10.16
CA ARG A 55 -8.66 14.61 -11.55
C ARG A 55 -7.59 15.39 -12.32
N GLU A 56 -7.46 16.69 -12.08
CA GLU A 56 -6.37 17.48 -12.68
C GLU A 56 -4.99 17.03 -12.18
N ALA A 57 -4.85 16.68 -10.89
CA ALA A 57 -3.60 16.17 -10.32
C ALA A 57 -3.16 14.80 -10.90
N PHE A 58 -4.08 14.09 -11.54
CA PHE A 58 -3.91 12.80 -12.19
C PHE A 58 -4.47 12.80 -13.63
N LYS A 59 -4.32 13.92 -14.35
CA LYS A 59 -4.93 14.10 -15.68
C LYS A 59 -4.48 13.12 -16.76
N ASP A 60 -3.36 12.45 -16.53
CA ASP A 60 -2.83 11.38 -17.38
C ASP A 60 -3.51 10.03 -17.15
N LYS A 61 -4.44 9.95 -16.18
CA LYS A 61 -5.12 8.72 -15.78
C LYS A 61 -6.59 8.74 -16.20
N GLU A 62 -7.06 7.56 -16.57
CA GLU A 62 -8.48 7.33 -16.88
C GLU A 62 -9.23 6.99 -15.59
N PHE A 63 -10.13 7.89 -15.18
CA PHE A 63 -10.91 7.71 -13.96
C PHE A 63 -12.21 6.95 -14.22
N VAL A 64 -12.51 6.03 -13.31
CA VAL A 64 -13.81 5.40 -13.14
C VAL A 64 -14.47 6.01 -11.90
N THR A 65 -15.74 6.41 -12.00
CA THR A 65 -16.55 6.77 -10.83
C THR A 65 -17.46 5.61 -10.50
N SER A 66 -17.47 5.19 -9.24
CA SER A 66 -18.48 4.27 -8.72
C SER A 66 -19.40 5.03 -7.77
N GLU A 67 -20.71 4.88 -7.97
CA GLU A 67 -21.66 5.21 -6.91
C GLU A 67 -21.55 4.11 -5.85
N GLU A 68 -20.65 4.25 -4.88
CA GLU A 68 -20.69 3.37 -3.73
C GLU A 68 -22.03 3.54 -2.98
N SER A 69 -22.54 2.42 -2.46
CA SER A 69 -23.75 2.37 -1.67
C SER A 69 -23.60 3.17 -0.38
N GLY A 70 -24.65 3.87 0.05
CA GLY A 70 -24.66 4.66 1.29
C GLY A 70 -24.28 6.13 1.09
N GLU A 71 -23.54 6.72 2.04
CA GLU A 71 -23.25 8.17 2.16
C GLU A 71 -21.94 8.61 1.46
N VAL A 72 -21.21 7.72 0.80
CA VAL A 72 -19.88 7.99 0.21
C VAL A 72 -19.88 7.72 -1.29
N MET A 73 -19.16 8.53 -2.06
CA MET A 73 -18.88 8.36 -3.48
C MET A 73 -17.42 7.98 -3.68
N GLY A 74 -17.17 6.98 -4.53
CA GLY A 74 -15.84 6.52 -4.91
C GLY A 74 -15.47 6.96 -6.32
N THR A 75 -14.22 7.38 -6.52
CA THR A 75 -13.63 7.50 -7.86
C THR A 75 -12.20 7.00 -7.83
N GLY A 76 -11.73 6.40 -8.90
CA GLY A 76 -10.40 5.79 -8.91
C GLY A 76 -9.92 5.50 -10.30
N PHE A 77 -8.70 5.00 -10.40
CA PHE A 77 -8.09 4.56 -11.65
C PHE A 77 -7.24 3.31 -11.41
N MET A 78 -6.99 2.59 -12.50
CA MET A 78 -6.07 1.45 -12.51
C MET A 78 -4.69 1.89 -13.02
N ASP A 79 -3.65 1.29 -12.47
CA ASP A 79 -2.27 1.44 -12.93
C ASP A 79 -1.51 0.11 -12.86
N LYS A 80 -0.26 0.11 -13.32
CA LYS A 80 0.63 -1.05 -13.24
C LYS A 80 1.97 -0.67 -12.60
N LEU A 81 2.45 -1.52 -11.70
CA LEU A 81 3.78 -1.38 -11.10
C LEU A 81 4.45 -2.75 -10.97
N GLU A 82 5.65 -2.88 -11.54
CA GLU A 82 6.44 -4.13 -11.48
C GLU A 82 5.62 -5.37 -11.92
N GLY A 83 4.75 -5.19 -12.93
CA GLY A 83 3.90 -6.25 -13.47
C GLY A 83 2.63 -6.57 -12.66
N GLN A 84 2.35 -5.83 -11.59
CA GLN A 84 1.14 -5.97 -10.77
C GLN A 84 0.13 -4.89 -11.12
N ASP A 85 -1.15 -5.27 -11.16
CA ASP A 85 -2.26 -4.34 -11.28
C ASP A 85 -2.50 -3.65 -9.93
N ILE A 86 -2.63 -2.32 -9.98
CA ILE A 86 -2.93 -1.48 -8.83
C ILE A 86 -4.24 -0.78 -9.06
N PHE A 87 -5.07 -0.72 -8.03
CA PHE A 87 -6.27 0.08 -8.00
C PHE A 87 -6.07 1.21 -7.00
N ILE A 88 -6.18 2.45 -7.48
CA ILE A 88 -6.15 3.63 -6.62
C ILE A 88 -7.56 4.20 -6.55
N SER A 89 -8.10 4.30 -5.34
CA SER A 89 -9.45 4.78 -5.09
C SER A 89 -9.44 5.98 -4.16
N PHE A 90 -10.37 6.89 -4.36
CA PHE A 90 -10.54 8.12 -3.61
C PHE A 90 -12.01 8.26 -3.22
N TYR A 91 -12.25 8.61 -1.97
CA TYR A 91 -13.57 8.59 -1.37
C TYR A 91 -13.94 9.97 -0.84
N PHE A 92 -15.16 10.38 -1.18
CA PHE A 92 -15.75 11.66 -0.83
C PHE A 92 -17.14 11.44 -0.21
N PRO A 93 -17.55 12.20 0.82
CA PRO A 93 -18.94 12.24 1.23
C PRO A 93 -19.87 12.65 0.06
N LYS A 94 -21.07 12.08 -0.02
CA LYS A 94 -22.06 12.48 -1.04
C LYS A 94 -22.61 13.89 -0.80
N GLU A 95 -22.75 14.26 0.47
CA GLU A 95 -23.25 15.56 0.91
C GLU A 95 -22.21 16.68 0.74
N ASP A 96 -20.92 16.33 0.81
CA ASP A 96 -19.80 17.24 0.64
C ASP A 96 -18.74 16.63 -0.29
N LYS A 97 -18.76 17.06 -1.55
CA LYS A 97 -17.86 16.55 -2.60
C LYS A 97 -16.52 17.27 -2.65
N ASP A 98 -16.30 18.23 -1.76
CA ASP A 98 -15.09 19.06 -1.71
C ASP A 98 -14.12 18.58 -0.62
N THR A 99 -14.51 17.56 0.15
CA THR A 99 -13.69 16.99 1.23
C THR A 99 -13.37 15.52 0.93
N LEU A 100 -12.13 15.24 0.56
CA LEU A 100 -11.64 13.87 0.50
C LEU A 100 -11.51 13.31 1.92
N ILE A 101 -12.01 12.09 2.13
CA ILE A 101 -11.98 11.43 3.45
C ILE A 101 -11.07 10.21 3.49
N ARG A 102 -10.81 9.59 2.33
CA ARG A 102 -9.95 8.41 2.23
C ARG A 102 -9.35 8.28 0.84
N ALA A 103 -8.11 7.84 0.78
CA ALA A 103 -7.45 7.38 -0.44
C ALA A 103 -6.91 5.96 -0.21
N ASP A 104 -7.20 5.06 -1.12
CA ASP A 104 -6.81 3.67 -1.06
C ASP A 104 -5.83 3.35 -2.18
N TYR A 105 -4.85 2.52 -1.85
CA TYR A 105 -3.89 1.94 -2.77
C TYR A 105 -3.96 0.43 -2.60
N TYR A 106 -4.54 -0.25 -3.59
CA TYR A 106 -4.79 -1.68 -3.56
C TYR A 106 -3.87 -2.41 -4.53
N LEU A 107 -3.00 -3.25 -3.99
CA LEU A 107 -2.07 -4.09 -4.73
C LEU A 107 -2.64 -5.50 -4.87
N ILE A 108 -2.90 -5.95 -6.09
CA ILE A 108 -3.39 -7.31 -6.35
C ILE A 108 -2.23 -8.27 -6.63
N GLY A 109 -2.25 -9.44 -6.00
CA GLY A 109 -1.26 -10.50 -6.24
C GLY A 109 0.13 -10.15 -5.72
N MET A 110 0.19 -9.45 -4.58
CA MET A 110 1.42 -9.17 -3.87
C MET A 110 1.83 -10.35 -2.98
N PRO A 111 2.94 -11.03 -3.29
CA PRO A 111 3.37 -12.17 -2.48
C PRO A 111 3.78 -11.71 -1.08
N THR A 112 3.54 -12.56 -0.08
CA THR A 112 3.89 -12.30 1.33
C THR A 112 5.38 -11.96 1.52
N SER A 113 6.27 -12.47 0.64
CA SER A 113 7.69 -12.14 0.64
C SER A 113 7.98 -10.65 0.41
N LYS A 114 7.06 -9.90 -0.21
CA LYS A 114 7.15 -8.44 -0.40
C LYS A 114 6.32 -7.66 0.62
N VAL A 115 5.20 -8.22 1.09
CA VAL A 115 4.33 -7.58 2.10
C VAL A 115 5.09 -7.35 3.41
N ASN A 116 5.79 -8.37 3.93
CA ASN A 116 6.51 -8.23 5.20
C ASN A 116 7.62 -7.18 5.16
N PRO A 117 8.52 -7.14 4.15
CA PRO A 117 9.48 -6.04 4.00
C PRO A 117 8.84 -4.66 3.85
N LEU A 118 7.71 -4.56 3.15
CA LEU A 118 6.99 -3.30 3.01
C LEU A 118 6.42 -2.85 4.37
N PHE A 119 5.84 -3.76 5.15
CA PHE A 119 5.40 -3.49 6.51
C PHE A 119 6.56 -3.02 7.41
N SER A 120 7.72 -3.70 7.34
CA SER A 120 8.92 -3.29 8.08
C SER A 120 9.35 -1.87 7.75
N LYS A 121 9.19 -1.42 6.50
CA LYS A 121 9.47 -0.02 6.13
C LYS A 121 8.50 0.98 6.75
N PHE A 122 7.22 0.64 6.82
CA PHE A 122 6.24 1.48 7.51
C PHE A 122 6.61 1.61 9.00
N ILE A 123 7.02 0.51 9.64
CA ILE A 123 7.51 0.54 11.03
C ILE A 123 8.78 1.38 11.15
N GLU A 124 9.75 1.21 10.26
CA GLU A 124 11.01 1.97 10.28
C GLU A 124 10.76 3.48 10.20
N LYS A 125 9.81 3.92 9.39
CA LYS A 125 9.51 5.34 9.22
C LYS A 125 8.56 5.92 10.26
N TYR A 126 7.52 5.19 10.65
CA TYR A 126 6.42 5.70 11.47
C TYR A 126 6.38 5.12 12.89
N GLY A 127 7.29 4.21 13.22
CA GLY A 127 7.35 3.55 14.52
C GLY A 127 6.34 2.41 14.66
N THR A 128 6.08 2.01 15.91
CA THR A 128 5.12 0.95 16.23
C THR A 128 3.69 1.41 15.88
N PRO A 129 2.86 0.57 15.23
CA PRO A 129 1.48 0.92 14.95
C PRO A 129 0.66 1.11 16.23
N LEU A 130 -0.45 1.81 16.10
CA LEU A 130 -1.44 2.03 17.15
C LEU A 130 -1.98 0.69 17.69
N PRO A 131 -2.29 0.60 18.99
CA PRO A 131 -2.93 -0.57 19.56
C PRO A 131 -4.27 -0.84 18.88
N GLN A 132 -4.51 -2.08 18.50
CA GLN A 132 -5.79 -2.47 17.90
C GLN A 132 -6.83 -2.75 18.99
N ASN A 133 -8.04 -2.20 18.81
CA ASN A 133 -9.15 -2.36 19.75
C ASN A 133 -10.05 -3.57 19.43
N SER A 134 -9.82 -4.31 18.35
CA SER A 134 -10.66 -5.44 17.91
C SER A 134 -9.82 -6.71 17.73
N GLY A 135 -10.35 -7.85 18.18
CA GLY A 135 -9.66 -9.14 18.21
C GLY A 135 -9.52 -9.86 16.87
N ASP A 136 -9.99 -9.28 15.75
CA ASP A 136 -10.20 -10.02 14.50
C ASP A 136 -9.74 -9.29 13.22
N GLN A 137 -8.80 -8.34 13.30
CA GLN A 137 -8.25 -7.73 12.08
C GLN A 137 -6.73 -7.66 12.10
N LYS A 138 -6.12 -8.23 11.06
CA LYS A 138 -4.67 -8.13 10.75
C LYS A 138 -4.25 -6.74 10.26
N SER A 139 -5.02 -5.69 10.54
CA SER A 139 -4.68 -4.34 10.11
C SER A 139 -3.55 -3.74 10.96
N SER A 140 -2.95 -2.65 10.51
CA SER A 140 -1.98 -1.90 11.30
C SER A 140 -2.10 -0.44 10.94
N SER A 141 -2.33 0.41 11.96
CA SER A 141 -2.59 1.83 11.75
C SER A 141 -1.53 2.71 12.40
N TRP A 142 -1.21 3.84 11.79
CA TRP A 142 -0.31 4.86 12.32
C TRP A 142 -0.99 6.23 12.30
N ASP A 143 -0.85 6.98 13.40
CA ASP A 143 -1.26 8.38 13.47
C ASP A 143 -0.19 9.26 12.84
N LEU A 144 -0.53 9.96 11.75
CA LEU A 144 0.35 10.87 11.03
C LEU A 144 0.00 12.34 11.31
N GLY A 145 -0.68 12.64 12.41
CA GLY A 145 -1.10 13.98 12.81
C GLY A 145 -2.52 14.30 12.34
N ASN A 146 -2.67 14.72 11.08
CA ASN A 146 -4.00 15.02 10.47
C ASN A 146 -4.57 13.84 9.67
N SER A 147 -3.84 12.74 9.63
CA SER A 147 -4.16 11.57 8.82
C SER A 147 -3.92 10.30 9.62
N VAL A 148 -4.63 9.23 9.26
CA VAL A 148 -4.33 7.88 9.75
C VAL A 148 -3.98 7.01 8.56
N LEU A 149 -2.80 6.39 8.61
CA LEU A 149 -2.38 5.43 7.60
C LEU A 149 -2.71 4.03 8.12
N THR A 150 -3.42 3.23 7.34
CA THR A 150 -3.77 1.86 7.68
C THR A 150 -3.24 0.91 6.60
N LEU A 151 -2.61 -0.17 7.06
CA LEU A 151 -2.24 -1.31 6.24
C LEU A 151 -3.19 -2.46 6.53
N GLU A 152 -3.92 -2.94 5.52
CA GLU A 152 -4.86 -4.05 5.64
C GLU A 152 -4.46 -5.16 4.66
N PRO A 153 -3.93 -6.30 5.15
CA PRO A 153 -3.79 -7.48 4.31
C PRO A 153 -5.19 -8.04 4.04
N THR A 154 -5.50 -8.31 2.78
CA THR A 154 -6.77 -8.91 2.38
C THR A 154 -6.60 -10.41 2.11
N ASP A 155 -7.70 -11.14 2.14
CA ASP A 155 -7.69 -12.56 1.79
C ASP A 155 -7.35 -12.70 0.30
N GLY A 156 -6.29 -13.47 -0.03
CA GLY A 156 -5.90 -13.76 -1.42
C GLY A 156 -4.73 -12.95 -1.99
N GLU A 157 -3.66 -12.75 -1.21
CA GLU A 157 -2.42 -12.08 -1.66
C GLU A 157 -2.64 -10.65 -2.15
N ALA A 158 -3.56 -9.91 -1.56
CA ALA A 158 -3.70 -8.49 -1.85
C ALA A 158 -3.43 -7.65 -0.59
N LEU A 159 -2.95 -6.43 -0.84
CA LEU A 159 -2.58 -5.49 0.19
C LEU A 159 -3.28 -4.18 -0.07
N GLN A 160 -4.13 -3.76 0.87
CA GLN A 160 -4.75 -2.45 0.84
C GLN A 160 -3.99 -1.52 1.78
N ILE A 161 -3.64 -0.36 1.25
CA ILE A 161 -3.03 0.72 2.02
C ILE A 161 -3.98 1.88 1.95
N GLN A 162 -4.46 2.33 3.10
CA GLN A 162 -5.50 3.35 3.19
C GLN A 162 -4.92 4.56 3.91
N LEU A 163 -5.05 5.74 3.31
CA LEU A 163 -4.81 7.00 3.99
C LEU A 163 -6.16 7.64 4.28
N TRP A 164 -6.46 7.84 5.57
CA TRP A 164 -7.70 8.41 6.05
C TRP A 164 -7.50 9.83 6.57
N SER A 165 -8.49 10.70 6.39
CA SER A 165 -8.56 11.92 7.19
C SER A 165 -8.82 11.53 8.64
N LYS A 166 -8.08 12.11 9.59
CA LYS A 166 -8.17 11.70 11.00
C LYS A 166 -9.56 11.94 11.59
N GLU A 167 -10.18 13.04 11.21
CA GLU A 167 -11.55 13.38 11.61
C GLU A 167 -12.53 12.27 11.23
N PHE A 168 -12.48 11.82 9.96
CA PHE A 168 -13.38 10.77 9.50
C PHE A 168 -13.04 9.41 10.10
N TYR A 169 -11.75 9.08 10.20
CA TYR A 169 -11.29 7.83 10.84
C TYR A 169 -11.79 7.69 12.28
N ASN A 170 -11.71 8.76 13.07
CA ASN A 170 -12.20 8.77 14.45
C ASN A 170 -13.72 8.63 14.52
N LYS A 171 -14.46 9.30 13.61
CA LYS A 171 -15.92 9.21 13.52
C LYS A 171 -16.39 7.77 13.28
N ILE A 172 -15.76 7.04 12.35
CA ILE A 172 -16.16 5.66 12.03
C ILE A 172 -15.71 4.65 13.09
N ASN A 173 -14.53 4.85 13.69
CA ASN A 173 -13.97 3.92 14.68
C ASN A 173 -14.39 4.23 16.12
N LYS A 174 -15.24 5.24 16.33
CA LYS A 174 -15.69 5.70 17.66
C LYS A 174 -14.53 5.99 18.62
N VAL A 175 -13.41 6.46 18.08
CA VAL A 175 -12.26 6.91 18.87
C VAL A 175 -12.58 8.33 19.32
N ILE A 176 -13.03 8.45 20.59
CA ILE A 176 -13.39 9.72 21.24
C ILE A 176 -12.13 10.46 21.67
#